data_AF-A0A961QSY4-F1
#
_entry.id   AF-A0A961QSY4-F1
#
_cell.length_a   1.000
_cell.length_b   1.000
_cell.length_c   1.000
_cell.angle_alpha   90.00
_cell.angle_beta   90.00
_cell.angle_gamma   90.00
#
_symmetry.space_group_name_H-M   'P 1'
#
loop_
_entity.id
_entity.type
_entity.pdbx_description
1 polymer ?
#
loop_
_entity_poly.entity_id
_entity_poly.type
_entity_poly.pdbx_seq_one_letter_code
_entity_poly.pdbx_strand_id
1 'polypeptide(L)'
;ERGYRFALIEAGHICQNALLAAAALGLGAIPVGGFVDDEVNALLDLDGVDEAALYMAAVGHPRTEEVEPESAEAAATRFLRALAENTGG
;
A
#
# COMPACT_ATOMS: atom_id res chain seq x y z
N GLU A 1 9.88 -14.96 -18.18
CA GLU A 1 9.26 -13.82 -18.90
C GLU A 1 7.73 -13.79 -18.85
N ARG A 2 7.01 -14.86 -19.22
CA ARG A 2 5.51 -14.87 -19.16
C ARG A 2 4.94 -14.82 -17.74
N GLY A 3 5.56 -15.55 -16.80
CA GLY A 3 5.11 -15.61 -15.41
C GLY A 3 5.04 -14.25 -14.74
N TYR A 4 6.09 -13.43 -14.88
CA TYR A 4 6.11 -12.06 -14.34
C TYR A 4 4.95 -11.19 -14.86
N ARG A 5 4.63 -11.30 -16.15
CA ARG A 5 3.50 -10.58 -16.75
C ARG A 5 2.16 -11.04 -16.17
N PHE A 6 1.99 -12.33 -15.94
CA PHE A 6 0.78 -12.84 -15.30
C PHE A 6 0.68 -12.41 -13.83
N ALA A 7 1.79 -12.43 -13.09
CA ALA A 7 1.83 -11.91 -11.72
C ALA A 7 1.38 -10.45 -11.64
N LEU A 8 1.84 -9.59 -12.57
CA LEU A 8 1.38 -8.19 -12.64
C LEU A 8 -0.12 -8.06 -12.96
N ILE A 9 -0.65 -8.90 -13.85
CA ILE A 9 -2.08 -8.91 -14.18
C ILE A 9 -2.90 -9.37 -12.97
N GLU A 10 -2.47 -10.42 -12.28
CA GLU A 10 -3.11 -10.95 -11.09
C GLU A 10 -3.08 -9.95 -9.93
N ALA A 11 -1.95 -9.29 -9.69
CA ALA A 11 -1.84 -8.22 -8.70
C ALA A 11 -2.84 -7.09 -8.99
N GLY A 12 -3.02 -6.72 -10.27
CA GLY A 12 -4.03 -5.75 -10.69
C GLY A 12 -5.46 -6.21 -10.37
N HIS A 13 -5.82 -7.45 -10.69
CA HIS A 13 -7.14 -8.01 -10.38
C HIS A 13 -7.40 -8.09 -8.87
N ILE A 14 -6.41 -8.53 -8.09
CA ILE A 14 -6.49 -8.61 -6.62
C ILE A 14 -6.69 -7.21 -6.03
N CYS A 15 -5.92 -6.22 -6.48
CA CYS A 15 -6.08 -4.85 -6.02
C CYS A 15 -7.47 -4.31 -6.37
N GLN A 16 -7.98 -4.53 -7.58
CA GLN A 16 -9.31 -4.09 -7.96
C GLN A 16 -10.40 -4.69 -7.05
N ASN A 17 -10.27 -5.98 -6.71
CA ASN A 17 -11.21 -6.62 -5.78
C ASN A 17 -11.14 -6.00 -4.39
N ALA A 18 -9.93 -5.69 -3.89
CA ALA A 18 -9.75 -5.00 -2.62
C ALA A 18 -10.40 -3.60 -2.62
N LEU A 19 -10.27 -2.84 -3.72
CA LEU A 19 -10.90 -1.54 -3.88
C LEU A 19 -12.43 -1.65 -3.88
N LEU A 20 -12.99 -2.64 -4.58
CA LEU A 20 -14.44 -2.89 -4.59
C LEU A 20 -14.97 -3.31 -3.22
N ALA A 21 -14.23 -4.15 -2.49
CA ALA A 21 -14.56 -4.53 -1.13
C ALA A 21 -14.53 -3.31 -0.19
N ALA A 22 -13.49 -2.47 -0.28
CA ALA A 22 -13.41 -1.23 0.49
C ALA A 22 -14.60 -0.31 0.21
N ALA A 23 -14.96 -0.11 -1.06
CA ALA A 23 -16.12 0.68 -1.45
C ALA A 23 -17.43 0.13 -0.88
N ALA A 24 -17.63 -1.19 -0.93
CA ALA A 24 -18.81 -1.85 -0.35
C ALA A 24 -18.91 -1.69 1.18
N LEU A 25 -17.75 -1.54 1.85
CA LEU A 25 -17.66 -1.30 3.29
C LEU A 25 -17.72 0.19 3.67
N GLY A 26 -17.86 1.10 2.70
CA GLY A 26 -17.84 2.54 2.96
C GLY A 26 -16.45 3.10 3.31
N LEU A 27 -15.39 2.36 2.97
CA LEU A 27 -14.00 2.77 3.16
C LEU A 27 -13.45 3.46 1.89
N GLY A 28 -12.47 4.34 2.09
CA GLY A 28 -11.63 4.84 1.02
C GLY A 28 -10.44 3.91 0.79
N ALA A 29 -10.08 3.67 -0.46
CA ALA A 29 -8.89 2.91 -0.80
C ALA A 29 -8.17 3.47 -2.03
N ILE A 30 -6.84 3.47 -2.01
CA ILE A 30 -5.99 4.01 -3.09
C ILE A 30 -4.90 2.99 -3.43
N PRO A 31 -4.76 2.59 -4.70
CA PRO A 31 -3.62 1.79 -5.14
C PRO A 31 -2.30 2.57 -5.07
N VAL A 32 -1.23 1.88 -4.67
CA VAL A 32 0.12 2.43 -4.55
C VAL A 32 1.09 1.55 -5.33
N GLY A 33 1.53 2.05 -6.48
CA GLY A 33 2.54 1.40 -7.33
C GLY A 33 3.94 1.95 -7.18
N GLY A 34 4.13 3.03 -6.41
CA GLY A 34 5.43 3.63 -6.14
C GLY A 34 5.75 3.50 -4.65
N PHE A 35 6.74 2.69 -4.32
CA PHE A 35 7.29 2.50 -2.98
C PHE A 35 8.76 2.09 -3.10
N VAL A 36 9.48 2.12 -1.97
CA VAL A 36 10.87 1.65 -1.92
C VAL A 36 10.85 0.16 -1.65
N ASP A 37 11.16 -0.65 -2.67
CA ASP A 37 11.06 -2.12 -2.62
C ASP A 37 11.78 -2.70 -1.40
N ASP A 38 13.03 -2.30 -1.15
CA ASP A 38 13.85 -2.80 -0.04
C ASP A 38 13.22 -2.52 1.33
N GLU A 39 12.66 -1.32 1.53
CA GLU A 39 12.03 -0.93 2.80
C GLU A 39 10.73 -1.70 3.04
N VAL A 40 9.92 -1.89 1.99
CA VAL A 40 8.65 -2.61 2.08
C VAL A 40 8.88 -4.11 2.25
N ASN A 41 9.85 -4.68 1.53
CA ASN A 41 10.20 -6.08 1.68
C ASN A 41 10.73 -6.35 3.08
N ALA A 42 11.62 -5.50 3.62
CA ALA A 42 12.10 -5.62 4.99
C ALA A 42 10.96 -5.52 6.02
N LEU A 43 10.03 -4.59 5.84
CA LEU A 43 8.85 -4.44 6.72
C LEU A 43 7.95 -5.69 6.73
N LEU A 44 7.83 -6.35 5.59
CA LEU A 44 6.97 -7.52 5.40
C LEU A 44 7.72 -8.85 5.61
N ASP A 45 8.99 -8.82 6.01
CA ASP A 45 9.88 -9.98 6.15
C ASP A 45 9.99 -10.80 4.84
N LEU A 46 10.09 -10.10 3.71
CA LEU A 46 10.26 -10.68 2.37
C LEU A 46 11.72 -10.59 1.93
N ASP A 47 12.21 -11.61 1.25
CA ASP A 47 13.62 -11.71 0.83
C ASP A 47 13.95 -10.90 -0.45
N GLY A 48 12.94 -10.42 -1.17
CA GLY A 48 13.08 -9.68 -2.42
C GLY A 48 13.52 -10.51 -3.63
N VAL A 49 13.66 -11.84 -3.47
CA VAL A 49 14.16 -12.76 -4.49
C VAL A 49 13.11 -13.81 -4.84
N ASP A 50 12.71 -14.62 -3.87
CA ASP A 50 11.65 -15.63 -4.03
C ASP A 50 10.27 -15.00 -3.71
N GLU A 51 10.23 -14.03 -2.79
CA GLU A 51 9.03 -13.26 -2.44
C GLU A 51 9.32 -11.75 -2.42
N ALA A 52 8.47 -10.95 -3.06
CA ALA A 52 8.63 -9.50 -3.12
C ALA A 52 7.27 -8.81 -3.18
N ALA A 53 7.17 -7.62 -2.59
CA ALA A 53 6.01 -6.76 -2.75
C ALA A 53 5.89 -6.29 -4.21
N LEU A 54 4.77 -6.60 -4.86
CA LEU A 54 4.51 -6.20 -6.25
C LEU A 54 3.59 -4.98 -6.37
N TYR A 55 2.65 -4.84 -5.42
CA TYR A 55 1.65 -3.80 -5.46
C TYR A 55 1.01 -3.63 -4.08
N MET A 56 0.68 -2.39 -3.70
CA MET A 56 0.03 -2.10 -2.43
C MET A 56 -1.28 -1.33 -2.62
N ALA A 57 -2.14 -1.38 -1.61
CA ALA A 57 -3.31 -0.53 -1.51
C ALA A 57 -3.41 0.04 -0.09
N ALA A 58 -3.52 1.36 0.02
CA ALA A 58 -3.83 2.03 1.28
C ALA A 58 -5.35 2.03 1.47
N VAL A 59 -5.83 1.60 2.63
CA VAL A 59 -7.27 1.53 2.96
C VAL A 59 -7.52 2.25 4.28
N GLY A 60 -8.59 3.04 4.36
CA GLY A 60 -8.94 3.77 5.57
C GLY A 60 -10.34 4.37 5.53
N HIS A 61 -10.73 5.00 6.64
CA HIS A 61 -12.00 5.74 6.69
C HIS A 61 -11.84 7.09 5.97
N PRO A 62 -12.76 7.47 5.07
CA PRO A 62 -12.80 8.81 4.51
C PRO A 62 -12.89 9.82 5.65
N ARG A 63 -12.06 10.87 5.63
CA ARG A 63 -12.21 11.98 6.57
C ARG A 63 -13.48 12.75 6.22
N THR A 64 -14.30 13.01 7.22
CA THR A 64 -15.55 13.79 7.09
C THR A 64 -15.32 15.29 7.07
N GLU A 65 -14.09 15.74 7.31
CA GLU A 65 -13.68 17.14 7.38
C GLU A 65 -12.72 17.47 6.25
N GLU A 66 -12.81 18.69 5.70
CA GLU A 66 -11.84 19.20 4.72
C GLU A 66 -10.44 19.16 5.33
N VAL A 67 -9.52 18.52 4.62
CA VAL A 67 -8.15 18.35 5.06
C VAL A 67 -7.36 19.56 4.58
N GLU A 68 -7.00 20.44 5.51
CA GLU A 68 -6.00 21.46 5.25
C GLU A 68 -4.72 20.80 4.70
N PRO A 69 -4.07 21.35 3.65
CA PRO A 69 -2.94 20.71 2.97
C PRO A 69 -1.83 20.22 3.91
N GLU A 70 -1.55 20.98 4.96
CA GLU A 70 -0.55 20.65 6.00
C GLU A 70 -0.89 19.34 6.76
N SER A 71 -2.18 19.02 6.89
CA SER A 71 -2.67 17.79 7.54
C SER A 71 -2.54 16.54 6.67
N ALA A 72 -2.42 16.69 5.35
CA ALA A 72 -2.14 15.57 4.45
C ALA A 72 -0.65 15.20 4.50
N GLU A 73 0.24 16.20 4.49
CA GLU A 73 1.69 16.02 4.63
C GLU A 73 2.05 15.45 6.01
N ALA A 74 1.40 15.93 7.07
CA ALA A 74 1.54 15.36 8.40
C ALA A 74 1.06 13.90 8.48
N ALA A 75 -0.01 13.53 7.77
CA ALA A 75 -0.49 12.15 7.72
C ALA A 75 0.48 11.23 6.96
N ALA A 76 1.03 11.69 5.83
CA ALA A 76 2.06 10.97 5.09
C ALA A 76 3.33 10.79 5.94
N THR A 77 3.78 11.85 6.63
CA THR A 77 4.92 11.79 7.55
C THR A 77 4.69 10.84 8.71
N ARG A 78 3.47 10.83 9.28
CA ARG A 78 3.09 9.91 10.36
C ARG A 78 3.06 8.46 9.87
N PHE A 79 2.58 8.22 8.65
CA PHE A 79 2.59 6.90 8.04
C PHE A 79 4.03 6.41 7.84
N LEU A 80 4.89 7.20 7.20
CA LEU A 80 6.30 6.86 6.99
C LEU A 80 7.05 6.64 8.31
N ARG A 81 6.77 7.47 9.33
CA ARG A 81 7.30 7.26 10.68
C ARG A 81 6.82 5.95 11.30
N ALA A 82 5.53 5.63 11.18
CA ALA A 82 5.00 4.38 11.71
C ALA A 82 5.61 3.15 11.00
N LEU A 83 5.92 3.25 9.70
CA LEU A 83 6.66 2.23 8.98
C LEU A 83 8.10 2.09 9.51
N ALA A 84 8.79 3.22 9.71
CA ALA A 84 10.17 3.25 10.22
C ALA A 84 10.30 2.78 11.69
N GLU A 85 9.29 3.02 12.52
CA GLU A 85 9.26 2.56 13.91
C GLU A 85 9.01 1.05 14.02
N ASN A 86 8.40 0.42 13.00
CA ASN A 86 8.12 -1.02 12.95
C ASN A 86 9.21 -1.85 12.25
N THR A 87 10.17 -1.24 11.55
CA THR A 87 11.32 -1.93 10.92
C THR A 87 12.55 -2.06 11.83
N GLY A 88 12.44 -1.67 13.10
CA GLY A 88 13.47 -1.85 14.11
C GLY A 88 13.31 -3.16 14.89
N GLY A 89 13.73 -4.29 14.29
CA GLY A 89 13.80 -5.61 14.92
C GLY A 89 14.70 -6.55 14.14
#